data_AF-A0A2G6TME6-F1
#
_entry.id   AF-A0A2G6TME6-F1
#
_cell.length_a   1.000
_cell.length_b   1.000
_cell.length_c   1.000
_cell.angle_alpha   90.00
_cell.angle_beta   90.00
_cell.angle_gamma   90.00
#
_symmetry.space_group_name_H-M   'P 1'
#
loop_
_entity.id
_entity.type
_entity.pdbx_description
1 polymer ?
#
loop_
_entity_poly.entity_id
_entity_poly.type
_entity_poly.pdbx_seq_one_letter_code
_entity_poly.pdbx_strand_id
1 'polypeptide(L)'
;MKKLSLLLLLFLFVSCNSNRNIYGTYRSNFAQLGFFVTAIKFNADSTVKYKMAGDLMNEELTGKFKISRNIAYIKFDKLKYDTAADTLSFDELMEMPIDTNQFQNMHLYDLKNENGIPYHLKYKIKHNKLLVYHMQTGKIVRRAKGSKRIAKFYLKKLPN
;
A
#
# COMPACT_ATOMS: atom_id res chain seq x y z
N MET A 1 -14.63 -50.44 7.19
CA MET A 1 -13.30 -49.77 7.12
C MET A 1 -13.10 -48.89 5.87
N LYS A 2 -13.65 -49.23 4.69
CA LYS A 2 -13.48 -48.44 3.44
C LYS A 2 -13.99 -46.98 3.48
N LYS A 3 -15.04 -46.69 4.27
CA LYS A 3 -15.63 -45.33 4.39
C LYS A 3 -14.75 -44.35 5.17
N LEU A 4 -13.89 -44.83 6.08
CA LEU A 4 -13.01 -43.96 6.89
C LEU A 4 -11.82 -43.45 6.06
N SER A 5 -11.33 -44.25 5.11
CA SER A 5 -10.26 -43.88 4.19
C SER A 5 -10.65 -42.71 3.28
N LEU A 6 -11.89 -42.69 2.81
CA LEU A 6 -12.40 -41.60 1.96
C LEU A 6 -12.45 -40.26 2.73
N LEU A 7 -12.84 -40.30 4.01
CA LEU A 7 -12.91 -39.10 4.85
C LEU A 7 -11.52 -38.51 5.12
N LEU A 8 -10.51 -39.36 5.34
CA LEU A 8 -9.12 -38.95 5.51
C LEU A 8 -8.54 -38.31 4.24
N LEU A 9 -8.88 -38.85 3.07
CA LEU A 9 -8.46 -38.31 1.77
C LEU A 9 -9.03 -36.90 1.53
N LEU A 10 -10.29 -36.67 1.90
CA LEU A 10 -10.94 -35.36 1.80
C LEU A 10 -10.30 -34.30 2.72
N PHE A 11 -9.82 -34.69 3.90
CA PHE A 11 -9.09 -33.78 4.81
C PHE A 11 -7.73 -33.34 4.26
N LEU A 12 -7.06 -34.17 3.47
CA LEU A 12 -5.77 -33.85 2.86
C LEU A 12 -5.87 -32.75 1.79
N PHE A 13 -7.03 -32.57 1.16
CA PHE A 13 -7.23 -31.49 0.17
C PHE A 13 -7.49 -30.11 0.79
N VAL A 14 -7.78 -30.02 2.09
CA VAL A 14 -8.05 -28.74 2.77
C VAL A 14 -6.75 -28.03 3.21
N SER A 15 -5.61 -28.73 3.24
CA SER A 15 -4.35 -28.19 3.77
C SER A 15 -3.53 -27.35 2.78
N CYS A 16 -3.91 -27.29 1.51
CA CYS A 16 -3.20 -26.50 0.50
C CYS A 16 -3.64 -25.02 0.55
N ASN A 17 -3.40 -24.37 1.70
CA ASN A 17 -3.53 -22.93 1.81
C ASN A 17 -2.28 -22.32 1.17
N SER A 18 -2.32 -22.10 -0.15
CA SER A 18 -1.29 -21.36 -0.89
C SER A 18 -1.05 -20.04 -0.18
N ASN A 19 0.00 -19.97 0.62
CA ASN A 19 0.46 -18.74 1.23
C ASN A 19 0.96 -17.89 0.06
N ARG A 20 0.06 -17.09 -0.52
CA ARG A 20 0.36 -16.29 -1.70
C ARG A 20 1.53 -15.39 -1.34
N ASN A 21 2.70 -15.70 -1.88
CA ASN A 21 3.94 -15.01 -1.56
C ASN A 21 3.82 -13.54 -1.99
N ILE A 22 3.44 -12.71 -1.03
CA ILE A 22 3.32 -11.27 -1.19
C ILE A 22 4.68 -10.61 -1.29
N TYR A 23 5.74 -11.23 -0.78
CA TYR A 23 7.06 -10.63 -0.70
C TYR A 23 7.63 -10.33 -2.08
N GLY A 24 8.34 -9.20 -2.18
CA GLY A 24 8.90 -8.69 -3.43
C GLY A 24 8.42 -7.28 -3.75
N THR A 25 8.89 -6.78 -4.89
CA THR A 25 8.64 -5.41 -5.34
C THR A 25 7.45 -5.37 -6.29
N TYR A 26 6.54 -4.43 -6.07
CA TYR A 26 5.43 -4.14 -6.96
C TYR A 26 5.55 -2.72 -7.45
N ARG A 27 5.26 -2.49 -8.73
CA ARG A 27 5.30 -1.16 -9.35
C ARG A 27 3.99 -0.87 -10.06
N SER A 28 3.55 0.39 -10.01
CA SER A 28 2.37 0.84 -10.75
C SER A 28 2.53 0.51 -12.23
N ASN A 29 1.46 0.02 -12.84
CA ASN A 29 1.48 -0.40 -14.24
C ASN A 29 1.53 0.77 -15.23
N PHE A 30 1.26 1.99 -14.78
CA PHE A 30 1.49 3.25 -15.48
C PHE A 30 1.59 4.40 -14.47
N ALA A 31 2.09 5.56 -14.91
CA ALA A 31 2.11 6.77 -14.10
C ALA A 31 0.68 7.32 -13.94
N GLN A 32 0.22 7.48 -12.69
CA GLN A 32 -1.07 8.09 -12.40
C GLN A 32 -0.92 9.62 -12.44
N LEU A 33 -1.92 10.31 -13.01
CA LEU A 33 -1.91 11.77 -13.21
C LEU A 33 -0.75 12.28 -14.08
N GLY A 34 -0.22 11.45 -14.98
CA GLY A 34 0.83 11.84 -15.93
C GLY A 34 2.25 11.79 -15.39
N PHE A 35 2.44 11.85 -14.06
CA PHE A 35 3.76 12.09 -13.47
C PHE A 35 4.18 11.13 -12.35
N PHE A 36 3.28 10.36 -11.72
CA PHE A 36 3.65 9.61 -10.50
C PHE A 36 3.73 8.09 -10.72
N VAL A 37 4.93 7.54 -10.55
CA VAL A 37 5.22 6.10 -10.45
C VAL A 37 5.26 5.71 -8.97
N THR A 38 4.51 4.67 -8.61
CA THR A 38 4.51 4.13 -7.25
C THR A 38 5.17 2.76 -7.24
N ALA A 39 6.11 2.54 -6.33
CA ALA A 39 6.71 1.24 -6.05
C ALA A 39 6.57 0.90 -4.57
N ILE A 40 6.28 -0.37 -4.27
CA ILE A 40 6.19 -0.88 -2.91
C ILE A 40 6.89 -2.22 -2.82
N LYS A 41 7.78 -2.39 -1.83
CA LYS A 41 8.50 -3.63 -1.58
C LYS A 41 8.07 -4.20 -0.24
N PHE A 42 7.50 -5.41 -0.26
CA PHE A 42 7.21 -6.18 0.95
C PHE A 42 8.38 -7.12 1.25
N ASN A 43 8.97 -6.97 2.44
CA ASN A 43 10.05 -7.83 2.91
C ASN A 43 9.50 -8.98 3.77
N ALA A 44 10.29 -10.04 3.94
CA ALA A 44 9.90 -11.22 4.70
C ALA A 44 9.80 -10.96 6.22
N ASP A 45 10.48 -9.91 6.71
CA ASP A 45 10.48 -9.46 8.10
C ASP A 45 9.27 -8.57 8.47
N SER A 46 8.23 -8.55 7.63
CA SER A 46 7.04 -7.69 7.77
C SER A 46 7.31 -6.19 7.62
N THR A 47 8.48 -5.77 7.13
CA THR A 47 8.76 -4.38 6.79
C THR A 47 8.38 -4.06 5.34
N VAL A 48 8.11 -2.79 5.08
CA VAL A 48 7.77 -2.29 3.75
C VAL A 48 8.57 -1.05 3.39
N LYS A 49 8.98 -0.97 2.13
CA LYS A 49 9.53 0.26 1.53
C LYS A 49 8.57 0.74 0.47
N TYR A 50 8.14 1.99 0.55
CA TYR A 50 7.26 2.65 -0.39
C TYR A 50 8.00 3.80 -1.05
N LYS A 51 7.86 3.91 -2.37
CA LYS A 51 8.45 4.98 -3.17
C LYS A 51 7.40 5.54 -4.10
N MET A 52 7.22 6.85 -4.07
CA MET A 52 6.45 7.58 -5.05
C MET A 52 7.39 8.55 -5.75
N ALA A 53 7.50 8.45 -7.07
CA ALA A 53 8.43 9.25 -7.87
C ALA A 53 7.72 9.89 -9.05
N GLY A 54 7.95 11.17 -9.25
CA GLY A 54 7.50 11.97 -10.39
C GLY A 54 8.34 13.22 -10.57
N ASP A 55 8.08 14.00 -11.62
CA ASP A 55 8.96 15.08 -12.08
C ASP A 55 9.34 16.09 -10.99
N LEU A 56 8.45 16.36 -10.03
CA LEU A 56 8.68 17.31 -8.92
C LEU A 56 8.52 16.68 -7.53
N MET A 57 8.16 15.40 -7.43
CA MET A 57 7.86 14.76 -6.15
C MET A 57 8.54 13.40 -6.06
N ASN A 58 9.48 13.28 -5.14
CA ASN A 58 10.09 12.02 -4.74
C ASN A 58 9.88 11.81 -3.25
N GLU A 59 9.05 10.84 -2.91
CA GLU A 59 8.75 10.44 -1.54
C GLU A 59 9.18 8.99 -1.33
N GLU A 60 9.97 8.75 -0.28
CA GLU A 60 10.34 7.40 0.16
C GLU A 60 9.90 7.23 1.62
N LEU A 61 9.10 6.20 1.88
CA LEU A 61 8.57 5.88 3.20
C LEU A 61 8.94 4.45 3.59
N THR A 62 9.20 4.24 4.87
CA THR A 62 9.37 2.92 5.48
C THR A 62 8.26 2.66 6.48
N GLY A 63 7.99 1.39 6.71
CA GLY A 63 6.97 0.99 7.66
C GLY A 63 6.89 -0.50 7.87
N LYS A 64 5.77 -0.90 8.46
CA LYS A 64 5.37 -2.29 8.66
C LYS A 64 4.09 -2.59 7.91
N PHE A 65 3.87 -3.86 7.60
CA PHE A 65 2.62 -4.30 7.02
C PHE A 65 2.04 -5.51 7.76
N LYS A 66 0.72 -5.64 7.66
CA LYS A 66 -0.04 -6.79 8.15
C LYS A 66 -0.98 -7.26 7.07
N ILE A 67 -1.15 -8.57 6.93
CA ILE A 67 -2.08 -9.15 5.96
C ILE A 67 -3.27 -9.73 6.70
N SER A 68 -4.47 -9.38 6.25
CA SER A 68 -5.71 -10.00 6.72
C SER A 68 -6.70 -10.09 5.56
N ARG A 69 -7.35 -11.24 5.39
CA ARG A 69 -8.40 -11.46 4.36
C ARG A 69 -8.01 -10.98 2.94
N ASN A 70 -6.78 -11.28 2.49
CA ASN A 70 -6.21 -10.81 1.20
C ASN A 70 -6.08 -9.28 1.06
N ILE A 71 -6.02 -8.56 2.18
CA ILE A 71 -5.74 -7.13 2.21
C ILE A 71 -4.40 -6.94 2.91
N ALA A 72 -3.50 -6.21 2.25
CA ALA A 72 -2.26 -5.73 2.86
C ALA A 72 -2.54 -4.36 3.48
N TYR A 73 -2.44 -4.28 4.80
CA TYR A 73 -2.53 -3.06 5.59
C TYR A 73 -1.12 -2.56 5.87
N ILE A 74 -0.82 -1.31 5.55
CA ILE A 74 0.51 -0.73 5.65
C ILE A 74 0.47 0.43 6.63
N LYS A 75 1.35 0.40 7.62
CA LYS A 75 1.59 1.47 8.58
C LYS A 75 3.02 1.97 8.40
N PHE A 76 3.19 3.23 7.99
CA PHE A 76 4.47 3.90 7.90
C PHE A 76 4.96 4.31 9.30
N ASP A 77 6.27 4.30 9.51
CA ASP A 77 6.88 4.56 10.82
C ASP A 77 6.95 6.05 11.15
N LYS A 78 7.07 6.91 10.12
CA LYS A 78 7.04 8.37 10.24
C LYS A 78 6.68 8.95 8.89
N LEU A 79 5.55 9.65 8.77
CA LEU A 79 5.32 10.50 7.62
C LEU A 79 6.15 11.76 7.83
N LYS A 80 6.88 12.20 6.82
CA LYS A 80 7.71 13.41 6.89
C LYS A 80 6.89 14.67 7.25
N TYR A 81 5.56 14.58 7.14
CA TYR A 81 4.61 15.68 7.32
C TYR A 81 3.45 15.33 8.28
N ASP A 82 3.64 14.38 9.21
CA ASP A 82 2.71 14.19 10.34
C ASP A 82 2.93 15.30 11.39
N THR A 83 2.75 16.56 10.97
CA THR A 83 2.85 17.74 11.83
C THR A 83 1.53 18.03 12.55
N ALA A 84 0.68 17.01 12.72
CA ALA A 84 -0.52 17.07 13.56
C ALA A 84 -0.24 16.69 15.03
N ALA A 85 1.03 16.78 15.45
CA ALA A 85 1.43 16.62 16.85
C ALA A 85 2.13 17.90 17.35
N ASP A 86 1.32 18.83 17.90
CA ASP A 86 1.52 19.66 19.11
C ASP A 86 2.91 19.77 19.76
N THR A 87 4.02 19.87 19.02
CA THR A 87 5.38 19.90 19.59
C THR A 87 6.35 20.90 18.97
N LEU A 88 5.95 21.61 17.91
CA LEU A 88 6.79 22.68 17.36
C LEU A 88 6.43 24.01 18.03
N SER A 89 7.47 24.69 18.53
CA SER A 89 7.35 26.07 19.01
C SER A 89 7.06 27.02 17.84
N PHE A 90 6.44 28.17 18.14
CA PHE A 90 6.12 29.18 17.12
C PHE A 90 7.37 29.66 16.36
N ASP A 91 8.53 29.69 17.01
CA ASP A 91 9.79 30.11 16.42
C ASP A 91 10.31 29.10 15.38
N GLU A 92 10.15 27.80 15.65
CA GLU A 92 10.50 26.74 14.68
C GLU A 92 9.62 26.77 13.44
N LEU A 93 8.35 27.17 13.57
CA LEU A 93 7.43 27.32 12.44
C LEU A 93 7.80 28.51 11.53
N MET A 94 8.42 29.55 12.09
CA MET A 94 8.81 30.76 11.35
C MET A 94 10.13 30.59 10.58
N GLU A 95 10.99 29.66 11.01
CA GLU A 95 12.26 29.34 10.33
C GLU A 95 12.11 28.28 9.23
N MET A 96 10.97 27.56 9.20
CA MET A 96 10.71 26.60 8.14
C MET A 96 10.39 27.31 6.82
N PRO A 97 11.15 27.06 5.74
CA PRO A 97 10.82 27.61 4.44
C PRO A 97 9.43 27.12 4.02
N ILE A 98 8.54 28.04 3.70
CA ILE A 98 7.20 27.74 3.18
C ILE A 98 7.37 27.14 1.78
N ASP A 99 7.47 25.82 1.71
CA ASP A 99 7.44 25.08 0.46
C ASP A 99 5.97 24.93 0.05
N THR A 100 5.54 25.79 -0.85
CA THR A 100 4.17 25.84 -1.37
C THR A 100 3.74 24.57 -2.12
N ASN A 101 4.66 23.61 -2.38
CA ASN A 101 4.31 22.29 -2.89
C ASN A 101 3.74 21.36 -1.79
N GLN A 102 3.87 21.72 -0.51
CA GLN A 102 3.52 20.87 0.65
C GLN A 102 2.04 20.91 1.04
N PHE A 103 1.26 21.87 0.53
CA PHE A 103 -0.14 22.07 0.94
C PHE A 103 -1.18 21.23 0.20
N GLN A 104 -0.81 20.44 -0.83
CA GLN A 104 -1.80 19.71 -1.64
C GLN A 104 -2.09 18.27 -1.16
N ASN A 105 -1.31 17.72 -0.22
CA ASN A 105 -1.32 16.27 0.08
C ASN A 105 -1.55 15.90 1.56
N MET A 106 -1.83 16.86 2.45
CA MET A 106 -1.84 16.67 3.91
C MET A 106 -2.73 15.53 4.43
N HIS A 107 -3.85 15.20 3.75
CA HIS A 107 -4.80 14.17 4.21
C HIS A 107 -4.65 12.78 3.56
N LEU A 108 -3.66 12.58 2.68
CA LEU A 108 -3.58 11.32 1.91
C LEU A 108 -3.16 10.12 2.77
N TYR A 109 -2.44 10.36 3.87
CA TYR A 109 -1.89 9.30 4.71
C TYR A 109 -2.37 9.32 6.15
N ASP A 110 -3.57 9.83 6.43
CA ASP A 110 -4.11 9.80 7.79
C ASP A 110 -4.16 8.36 8.33
N LEU A 111 -3.80 8.21 9.61
CA LEU A 111 -3.86 6.92 10.29
C LEU A 111 -5.32 6.49 10.46
N LYS A 112 -5.67 5.37 9.85
CA LYS A 112 -7.00 4.75 9.86
C LYS A 112 -6.96 3.45 10.65
N ASN A 113 -8.12 2.98 11.08
CA ASN A 113 -8.26 1.71 11.78
C ASN A 113 -9.39 0.89 11.15
N GLU A 114 -9.13 -0.39 10.86
CA GLU A 114 -10.13 -1.34 10.38
C GLU A 114 -9.95 -2.67 11.11
N ASN A 115 -10.98 -3.10 11.83
CA ASN A 115 -10.97 -4.35 12.61
C ASN A 115 -9.77 -4.44 13.58
N GLY A 116 -9.37 -3.34 14.21
CA GLY A 116 -8.24 -3.28 15.14
C GLY A 116 -6.86 -3.28 14.47
N ILE A 117 -6.79 -3.13 13.14
CA ILE A 117 -5.53 -3.00 12.41
C ILE A 117 -5.33 -1.52 12.04
N PRO A 118 -4.34 -0.82 12.64
CA PRO A 118 -3.98 0.53 12.24
C PRO A 118 -3.23 0.54 10.91
N TYR A 119 -3.58 1.44 10.00
CA TYR A 119 -2.98 1.54 8.67
C TYR A 119 -3.11 2.96 8.08
N HIS A 120 -2.17 3.33 7.20
CA HIS A 120 -2.28 4.54 6.37
C HIS A 120 -2.72 4.16 4.95
N LEU A 121 -2.14 3.09 4.40
CA LEU A 121 -2.50 2.53 3.09
C LEU A 121 -3.00 1.11 3.22
N LYS A 122 -3.91 0.72 2.33
CA LYS A 122 -4.27 -0.67 2.14
C LYS A 122 -4.36 -1.04 0.66
N TYR A 123 -4.05 -2.29 0.35
CA TYR A 123 -4.16 -2.86 -1.00
C TYR A 123 -4.87 -4.19 -0.97
N LYS A 124 -5.69 -4.47 -1.99
CA LYS A 124 -6.28 -5.80 -2.17
C LYS A 124 -5.32 -6.67 -2.97
N ILE A 125 -4.87 -7.75 -2.36
CA ILE A 125 -3.97 -8.73 -2.95
C ILE A 125 -4.78 -9.62 -3.90
N LYS A 126 -4.38 -9.67 -5.17
CA LYS A 126 -4.98 -10.56 -6.17
C LYS A 126 -3.90 -11.10 -7.10
N HIS A 127 -3.44 -12.33 -6.83
CA HIS A 127 -2.29 -12.95 -7.51
C HIS A 127 -1.06 -12.03 -7.40
N ASN A 128 -0.32 -11.83 -8.49
CA ASN A 128 0.85 -10.96 -8.57
C ASN A 128 0.48 -9.46 -8.76
N LYS A 129 -0.67 -9.04 -8.22
CA LYS A 129 -1.18 -7.68 -8.34
C LYS A 129 -1.71 -7.15 -7.01
N LEU A 130 -1.50 -5.86 -6.80
CA LEU A 130 -2.10 -5.08 -5.72
C LEU A 130 -3.10 -4.12 -6.34
N LEU A 131 -4.38 -4.27 -5.96
CA LEU A 131 -5.41 -3.34 -6.37
C LEU A 131 -5.46 -2.19 -5.37
N VAL A 132 -5.47 -0.97 -5.91
CA VAL A 132 -5.40 0.27 -5.14
C VAL A 132 -6.78 0.67 -4.67
N TYR A 133 -6.89 1.06 -3.40
CA TYR A 133 -8.09 1.69 -2.87
C TYR A 133 -8.01 3.20 -3.04
N HIS A 134 -9.13 3.82 -3.40
CA HIS A 134 -9.28 5.26 -3.37
C HIS A 134 -9.27 5.71 -1.91
N MET A 135 -8.44 6.69 -1.56
CA MET A 135 -8.17 7.04 -0.17
C MET A 135 -9.38 7.65 0.55
N GLN A 136 -10.17 8.47 -0.15
CA GLN A 136 -11.40 9.08 0.38
C GLN A 136 -12.59 8.10 0.38
N THR A 137 -12.91 7.49 -0.77
CA THR A 137 -14.15 6.69 -0.91
C THR A 137 -14.01 5.25 -0.42
N GLY A 138 -12.79 4.76 -0.14
CA GLY A 138 -12.53 3.37 0.25
C GLY A 138 -12.90 2.34 -0.82
N LYS A 139 -13.24 2.76 -2.04
CA LYS A 139 -13.57 1.88 -3.17
C LYS A 139 -12.31 1.52 -3.96
N ILE A 140 -12.28 0.36 -4.58
CA ILE A 140 -11.17 -0.05 -5.44
C ILE A 140 -11.13 0.83 -6.70
N VAL A 141 -9.97 1.40 -6.99
CA VAL A 141 -9.70 2.12 -8.24
C VAL A 141 -9.69 1.13 -9.38
N ARG A 142 -10.79 1.08 -10.14
CA ARG A 142 -10.93 0.16 -11.28
C ARG A 142 -10.19 0.63 -12.52
N ARG A 143 -10.18 1.95 -12.74
CA ARG A 143 -9.54 2.60 -13.88
C ARG A 143 -8.99 3.96 -13.45
N ALA A 144 -7.85 4.35 -13.99
CA ALA A 144 -7.27 5.67 -13.82
C ALA A 144 -6.82 6.23 -15.18
N LYS A 145 -6.83 7.56 -15.32
CA LYS A 145 -6.28 8.24 -16.49
C LYS A 145 -4.75 8.22 -16.39
N GLY A 146 -4.10 7.49 -17.28
CA GLY A 146 -2.65 7.56 -17.48
C GLY A 146 -2.28 8.54 -18.59
N SER A 147 -0.98 8.58 -18.94
CA SER A 147 -0.42 9.47 -19.97
C SER A 147 -1.14 9.43 -21.33
N LYS A 148 -1.69 8.27 -21.75
CA LYS A 148 -2.29 8.12 -23.08
C LYS A 148 -3.74 7.65 -23.12
N ARG A 149 -4.28 6.94 -22.11
CA ARG A 149 -5.69 6.44 -22.03
C ARG A 149 -6.13 6.14 -20.59
N ILE A 150 -7.43 5.94 -20.39
CA ILE A 150 -8.00 5.38 -19.15
C ILE A 150 -7.78 3.85 -19.15
N ALA A 151 -7.06 3.34 -18.16
CA ALA A 151 -6.70 1.92 -18.06
C ALA A 151 -6.89 1.38 -16.64
N LYS A 152 -6.95 0.05 -16.50
CA LYS A 152 -7.03 -0.61 -15.17
C LYS A 152 -5.77 -0.32 -14.37
N PHE A 153 -5.92 0.30 -13.19
CA PHE A 153 -4.79 0.67 -12.36
C PHE A 153 -4.52 -0.38 -11.28
N TYR A 154 -3.26 -0.80 -11.16
CA TYR A 154 -2.79 -1.75 -10.15
C TYR A 154 -1.27 -1.69 -10.05
N LEU A 155 -0.70 -2.18 -8.94
CA LEU A 155 0.73 -2.43 -8.87
C LEU A 155 1.00 -3.89 -9.23
N LYS A 156 1.89 -4.12 -10.21
CA LYS A 156 2.29 -5.44 -10.70
C LYS A 156 3.57 -5.87 -9.99
N LYS A 157 3.63 -7.13 -9.54
CA LYS A 157 4.85 -7.73 -9.01
C LYS A 157 5.92 -7.77 -10.11
N LEU A 158 7.12 -7.30 -9.80
CA LEU A 158 8.28 -7.41 -10.68
C LEU A 158 8.85 -8.83 -10.59
N PRO A 159 9.41 -9.37 -11.68
CA PRO A 159 10.24 -10.57 -11.60
C PRO A 159 11.46 -10.25 -10.73
N ASN A 160 11.84 -11.20 -9.87
CA ASN A 160 13.07 -11.11 -9.08
C ASN A 160 14.29 -11.30 -9.99
#